data_AF-A0A9Q1FYW4-F1
#
_entry.id   AF-A0A9Q1FYW4-F1
#
_cell.length_a   1.000
_cell.length_b   1.000
_cell.length_c   1.000
_cell.angle_alpha   90.00
_cell.angle_beta   90.00
_cell.angle_gamma   90.00
#
_symmetry.space_group_name_H-M   'P 1'
#
loop_
_entity.id
_entity.type
_entity.pdbx_description
1 polymer ?
#
loop_
_entity_poly.entity_id
_entity_poly.type
_entity_poly.pdbx_seq_one_letter_code
_entity_poly.pdbx_strand_id
1 'polypeptide(L)'
;MGRTKTKNQKKARVNAAHVAQEDYGTVPHSFVVSPRPDRQRTSRSLCRDMRRLMEPFTAESLEVRKKNVLKDFVALAGPLGVTHFLIFTKTPSSVNMRLARLPKGPMLHFRVVKYSLIKDVVSSLKKHRMHQHQFSQPSVACAQ
;
A
#
# COMPACT_ATOMS: atom_id res chain seq x y z
N MET A 1 20.16 0.26 36.60
CA MET A 1 18.88 0.08 37.33
C MET A 1 17.71 0.37 36.39
N GLY A 2 17.20 -0.64 35.68
CA GLY A 2 16.06 -0.47 34.77
C GLY A 2 14.75 -0.53 35.56
N ARG A 3 13.95 0.56 35.55
CA ARG A 3 12.64 0.61 36.21
C ARG A 3 11.72 -0.47 35.64
N THR A 4 11.37 -1.46 36.46
CA THR A 4 10.39 -2.51 36.14
C THR A 4 9.00 -1.89 35.98
N LYS A 5 8.41 -2.05 34.78
CA LYS A 5 7.11 -1.47 34.42
C LYS A 5 5.99 -2.02 35.30
N THR A 6 5.11 -1.16 35.77
CA THR A 6 4.01 -1.53 36.68
C THR A 6 2.96 -2.40 35.98
N LYS A 7 2.28 -3.26 36.77
CA LYS A 7 1.26 -4.21 36.30
C LYS A 7 0.13 -3.53 35.50
N ASN A 8 -0.21 -2.28 35.86
CA ASN A 8 -1.17 -1.44 35.15
C ASN A 8 -0.68 -0.98 33.77
N GLN A 9 0.60 -0.60 33.62
CA GLN A 9 1.17 -0.27 32.32
C GLN A 9 1.19 -1.48 31.37
N LYS A 10 1.38 -2.69 31.91
CA LYS A 10 1.32 -3.93 31.12
C LYS A 10 -0.10 -4.22 30.64
N LYS A 11 -1.13 -4.07 31.49
CA LYS A 11 -2.55 -4.22 31.11
C LYS A 11 -3.01 -3.18 30.09
N ALA A 12 -2.65 -1.91 30.28
CA ALA A 12 -2.99 -0.83 29.34
C ALA A 12 -2.41 -1.08 27.94
N ARG A 13 -1.18 -1.60 27.85
CA ARG A 13 -0.55 -1.92 26.55
C ARG A 13 -1.22 -3.10 25.83
N VAL A 14 -1.72 -4.09 26.58
CA VAL A 14 -2.45 -5.23 26.02
C VAL A 14 -3.83 -4.79 25.52
N ASN A 15 -4.55 -3.95 26.27
CA ASN A 15 -5.80 -3.37 25.80
C ASN A 15 -5.61 -2.46 24.58
N ALA A 16 -4.57 -1.61 24.56
CA ALA A 16 -4.26 -0.79 23.40
C ALA A 16 -3.91 -1.62 22.16
N ALA A 17 -3.24 -2.76 22.34
CA ALA A 17 -2.99 -3.71 21.25
C ALA A 17 -4.28 -4.38 20.76
N HIS A 18 -5.20 -4.73 21.66
CA HIS A 18 -6.51 -5.28 21.31
C HIS A 18 -7.37 -4.27 20.53
N VAL A 19 -7.48 -3.03 21.01
CA VAL A 19 -8.23 -1.96 20.35
C VAL A 19 -7.63 -1.65 18.98
N ALA A 20 -6.30 -1.54 18.88
CA ALA A 20 -5.64 -1.38 17.59
C ALA A 20 -5.97 -2.55 16.64
N GLN A 21 -6.05 -3.78 17.12
CA GLN A 21 -6.33 -4.94 16.28
C GLN A 21 -7.78 -4.97 15.77
N GLU A 22 -8.73 -4.46 16.55
CA GLU A 22 -10.14 -4.30 16.15
C GLU A 22 -10.34 -3.12 15.18
N ASP A 23 -9.64 -2.00 15.42
CA ASP A 23 -9.63 -0.86 14.50
C ASP A 23 -9.03 -1.26 13.14
N TYR A 24 -7.95 -2.04 13.13
CA TYR A 24 -7.36 -2.56 11.89
C TYR A 24 -8.37 -3.37 11.08
N GLY A 25 -9.20 -4.20 11.71
CA GLY A 25 -10.23 -5.00 11.01
C GLY A 25 -11.33 -4.15 10.35
N THR A 26 -11.59 -2.95 10.87
CA THR A 26 -12.63 -2.04 10.36
C THR A 26 -12.10 -1.16 9.23
N VAL A 27 -10.80 -0.94 9.17
CA VAL A 27 -10.16 -0.09 8.16
C VAL A 27 -10.10 -0.81 6.80
N PRO A 28 -10.47 -0.13 5.69
CA PRO A 28 -10.37 -0.71 4.36
C PRO A 28 -8.91 -0.96 3.98
N HIS A 29 -8.51 -2.23 3.94
CA HIS A 29 -7.20 -2.62 3.43
C HIS A 29 -7.15 -2.53 1.91
N SER A 30 -5.96 -2.27 1.38
CA SER A 30 -5.75 -2.14 -0.05
C SER A 30 -4.57 -2.95 -0.58
N PHE A 31 -4.70 -3.43 -1.81
CA PHE A 31 -3.63 -4.13 -2.53
C PHE A 31 -3.15 -3.32 -3.71
N VAL A 32 -1.84 -3.06 -3.73
CA VAL A 32 -1.16 -2.47 -4.88
C VAL A 32 -0.39 -3.56 -5.62
N VAL A 33 -0.82 -3.88 -6.84
CA VAL A 33 -0.27 -4.98 -7.64
C VAL A 33 0.08 -4.54 -9.06
N SER A 34 1.15 -5.12 -9.61
CA SER A 34 1.48 -5.07 -11.03
C SER A 34 1.52 -6.49 -11.60
N PRO A 35 0.39 -7.03 -12.09
CA PRO A 35 0.25 -8.44 -12.48
C PRO A 35 1.24 -8.86 -13.56
N ARG A 36 1.56 -7.93 -14.48
CA ARG A 36 2.50 -8.18 -15.56
C ARG A 36 3.89 -7.66 -15.19
N PRO A 37 4.93 -8.50 -15.27
CA PRO A 37 6.31 -8.04 -15.10
C PRO A 37 6.68 -7.10 -16.26
N ASP A 38 7.10 -5.88 -15.93
CA ASP A 38 7.64 -4.95 -16.92
C ASP A 38 9.12 -5.23 -17.19
N ARG A 39 9.53 -5.18 -18.46
CA ARG A 39 10.94 -5.36 -18.85
C ARG A 39 11.83 -4.24 -18.30
N GLN A 40 11.29 -3.03 -18.18
CA GLN A 40 12.00 -1.82 -17.74
C GLN A 40 11.98 -1.63 -16.20
N ARG A 41 11.35 -2.54 -15.44
CA ARG A 41 11.12 -2.45 -13.96
C ARG A 41 10.41 -1.19 -13.48
N THR A 42 9.95 -0.30 -14.36
CA THR A 42 9.44 1.02 -13.96
C THR A 42 8.11 0.93 -13.23
N SER A 43 7.21 0.06 -13.70
CA SER A 43 5.94 -0.20 -13.01
C SER A 43 6.14 -0.83 -11.63
N ARG A 44 7.22 -1.63 -11.45
CA ARG A 44 7.55 -2.24 -10.16
C ARG A 44 8.04 -1.19 -9.16
N SER A 45 8.86 -0.24 -9.61
CA SER A 45 9.27 0.91 -8.79
C SER A 45 8.07 1.75 -8.37
N LEU A 46 7.17 2.07 -9.31
CA LEU A 46 5.95 2.82 -9.03
C LEU A 46 5.03 2.09 -8.04
N CYS A 47 4.84 0.77 -8.20
CA CYS A 47 4.10 -0.03 -7.22
C CYS A 47 4.73 0.01 -5.83
N ARG A 48 6.06 -0.05 -5.73
CA ARG A 48 6.75 0.00 -4.44
C ARG A 48 6.58 1.36 -3.76
N ASP A 49 6.66 2.43 -4.54
CA ASP A 49 6.45 3.79 -4.06
C ASP A 49 5.00 3.98 -3.58
N MET A 50 4.03 3.44 -4.32
CA MET A 50 2.62 3.50 -3.93
C MET A 50 2.29 2.64 -2.71
N ARG A 51 2.97 1.49 -2.52
CA ARG A 51 2.83 0.70 -1.28
C ARG A 51 3.29 1.46 -0.07
N ARG A 52 4.43 2.15 -0.17
CA ARG A 52 4.95 3.02 0.90
C ARG A 52 4.00 4.16 1.24
N LEU A 53 3.29 4.70 0.25
CA LEU A 53 2.29 5.75 0.48
C LEU A 53 1.04 5.23 1.22
N MET A 54 0.71 3.95 1.04
CA MET A 54 -0.49 3.32 1.58
C MET A 54 -0.21 2.46 2.84
N GLU A 55 1.03 2.45 3.33
CA GLU A 55 1.36 1.90 4.65
C GLU A 55 0.61 2.68 5.74
N PRO A 56 0.10 2.02 6.81
CA PRO A 56 0.30 0.60 7.17
C PRO A 56 -0.77 -0.37 6.63
N PHE A 57 -1.80 0.10 5.94
CA PHE A 57 -2.98 -0.70 5.55
C PHE A 57 -2.85 -1.42 4.20
N THR A 58 -1.60 -1.55 3.72
CA THR A 58 -1.23 -2.28 2.52
C THR A 58 -0.14 -3.30 2.84
N ALA A 59 -0.24 -4.49 2.23
CA ALA A 59 0.79 -5.51 2.35
C ALA A 59 2.07 -5.10 1.57
N GLU A 60 3.10 -4.62 2.27
CA GLU A 60 4.40 -4.28 1.67
C GLU A 60 5.05 -5.50 0.99
N SER A 61 4.97 -6.67 1.65
CA SER A 61 5.63 -7.93 1.26
C SER A 61 4.94 -8.69 0.12
N LEU A 62 3.83 -8.18 -0.43
CA LEU A 62 3.07 -8.88 -1.47
C LEU A 62 3.84 -8.89 -2.80
N GLU A 63 4.72 -9.86 -3.02
CA GLU A 63 5.48 -9.98 -4.27
C GLU A 63 4.67 -10.66 -5.38
N VAL A 64 4.43 -9.92 -6.46
CA VAL A 64 3.78 -10.47 -7.66
C VAL A 64 4.79 -11.32 -8.43
N ARG A 65 4.51 -12.62 -8.55
CA ARG A 65 5.24 -13.54 -9.43
C ARG A 65 4.61 -13.57 -10.82
N LYS A 66 5.39 -13.92 -11.85
CA LYS A 66 4.92 -13.98 -13.25
C LYS A 66 3.75 -14.96 -13.46
N LYS A 67 3.63 -15.97 -12.59
CA LYS A 67 2.57 -16.98 -12.63
C LYS A 67 1.26 -16.50 -12.00
N ASN A 68 1.28 -15.43 -11.20
CA ASN A 68 0.10 -14.99 -10.48
C ASN A 68 -0.86 -14.29 -11.44
N VAL A 69 -2.10 -14.74 -11.44
CA VAL A 69 -3.19 -14.10 -12.15
C VAL A 69 -3.96 -13.17 -11.20
N LEU A 70 -4.72 -12.23 -11.76
CA LEU A 70 -5.54 -11.31 -10.93
C LEU A 70 -6.52 -12.08 -10.03
N LYS A 71 -7.00 -13.25 -10.49
CA LYS A 71 -7.90 -14.13 -9.75
C LYS A 71 -7.30 -14.62 -8.43
N ASP A 72 -5.99 -14.85 -8.38
CA ASP A 72 -5.30 -15.30 -7.17
C ASP A 72 -5.30 -14.20 -6.11
N PHE A 73 -5.10 -12.95 -6.53
CA PHE A 73 -5.17 -11.80 -5.63
C PHE A 73 -6.59 -11.57 -5.10
N VAL A 74 -7.61 -11.75 -5.94
CA VAL A 74 -9.02 -11.69 -5.52
C VAL A 74 -9.32 -12.76 -4.48
N ALA A 75 -8.80 -13.99 -4.65
CA ALA A 75 -8.97 -15.06 -3.67
C ALA A 75 -8.30 -14.73 -2.33
N LEU A 76 -7.13 -14.08 -2.35
CA LEU A 76 -6.43 -13.62 -1.14
C LEU A 76 -7.11 -12.43 -0.46
N ALA A 77 -7.87 -11.62 -1.21
CA ALA A 77 -8.52 -10.43 -0.66
C ALA A 77 -9.60 -10.75 0.38
N GLY A 78 -10.31 -11.87 0.22
CA GLY A 78 -11.36 -12.29 1.15
C GLY A 78 -10.82 -12.52 2.57
N PRO A 79 -9.88 -13.47 2.77
CA PRO A 79 -9.29 -13.75 4.08
C PRO A 79 -8.54 -12.58 4.70
N LEU A 80 -7.99 -11.67 3.88
CA LEU A 80 -7.22 -10.52 4.34
C LEU A 80 -8.06 -9.24 4.51
N GLY A 81 -9.38 -9.29 4.29
CA GLY A 81 -10.26 -8.13 4.47
C GLY A 81 -9.95 -6.96 3.51
N VAL A 82 -9.40 -7.25 2.33
CA VAL A 82 -9.00 -6.21 1.37
C VAL A 82 -10.19 -5.77 0.54
N THR A 83 -10.42 -4.46 0.52
CA THR A 83 -11.58 -3.85 -0.13
C THR A 83 -11.20 -3.13 -1.42
N HIS A 84 -9.98 -2.58 -1.51
CA HIS A 84 -9.53 -1.76 -2.64
C HIS A 84 -8.32 -2.36 -3.34
N PHE A 85 -8.38 -2.46 -4.67
CA PHE A 85 -7.26 -2.89 -5.50
C PHE A 85 -6.78 -1.74 -6.36
N LEU A 86 -5.47 -1.52 -6.34
CA LEU A 86 -4.76 -0.62 -7.23
C LEU A 86 -3.85 -1.46 -8.13
N ILE A 87 -4.18 -1.49 -9.42
CA ILE A 87 -3.53 -2.36 -10.38
C ILE A 87 -2.80 -1.51 -11.41
N PHE A 88 -1.48 -1.63 -11.47
CA PHE A 88 -0.67 -1.00 -12.50
C PHE A 88 -0.34 -2.01 -13.60
N THR A 89 -0.67 -1.65 -14.84
CA THR A 89 -0.35 -2.45 -16.02
C THR A 89 0.41 -1.61 -17.00
N LYS A 90 1.53 -2.14 -17.50
CA LYS A 90 2.31 -1.49 -18.54
C LYS A 90 2.06 -2.19 -19.86
N THR A 91 1.63 -1.41 -20.84
CA THR A 91 1.58 -1.78 -22.26
C THR A 91 2.82 -1.17 -22.93
N PRO A 92 3.23 -1.64 -24.12
CA PRO A 92 4.39 -1.07 -24.81
C PRO A 92 4.26 0.45 -25.05
N SER A 93 3.04 0.96 -25.20
CA SER A 93 2.78 2.37 -25.49
C SER A 93 2.48 3.23 -24.25
N SER A 94 1.89 2.67 -23.18
CA SER A 94 1.46 3.48 -22.03
C SER A 94 1.31 2.66 -20.74
N VAL A 95 1.32 3.36 -19.61
CA VAL A 95 0.98 2.79 -18.30
C VAL A 95 -0.49 3.04 -18.00
N ASN A 96 -1.21 2.01 -17.57
CA ASN A 96 -2.60 2.09 -17.17
C ASN A 96 -2.74 1.72 -15.69
N MET A 97 -3.52 2.51 -14.98
CA MET A 97 -3.88 2.30 -13.58
C MET A 97 -5.35 1.88 -13.51
N ARG A 98 -5.64 0.81 -12.79
CA ARG A 98 -7.02 0.38 -12.52
C ARG A 98 -7.25 0.43 -11.02
N LEU A 99 -8.32 1.11 -10.60
CA LEU A 99 -8.77 1.16 -9.21
C LEU A 99 -10.07 0.35 -9.12
N ALA A 100 -10.06 -0.74 -8.36
CA ALA A 100 -11.21 -1.63 -8.23
C ALA A 100 -11.64 -1.77 -6.78
N ARG A 101 -12.94 -1.90 -6.56
CA ARG A 101 -13.51 -2.26 -5.26
C ARG A 101 -13.99 -3.70 -5.28
N LEU A 102 -13.55 -4.51 -4.31
CA LEU A 102 -13.89 -5.93 -4.18
C LEU A 102 -14.94 -6.13 -3.07
N PRO A 103 -15.74 -7.23 -3.10
CA PRO A 103 -15.81 -8.28 -4.12
C PRO A 103 -16.76 -7.97 -5.30
N LYS A 104 -17.75 -7.07 -5.11
CA LYS A 104 -18.73 -6.65 -6.13
C LYS A 104 -18.76 -5.13 -6.23
N GLY A 105 -17.72 -4.54 -6.79
CA GLY A 105 -17.61 -3.10 -6.93
C GLY A 105 -17.18 -2.66 -8.32
N PRO A 106 -17.34 -1.36 -8.62
CA PRO A 106 -16.90 -0.81 -9.89
C PRO A 106 -15.38 -0.86 -10.01
N MET A 107 -14.92 -0.87 -11.25
CA MET A 107 -13.52 -0.73 -11.59
C MET A 107 -13.34 0.49 -12.48
N LEU A 108 -12.55 1.44 -11.99
CA LEU A 108 -12.16 2.64 -12.71
C LEU A 108 -10.87 2.35 -13.48
N HIS A 109 -10.83 2.77 -14.73
CA HIS A 109 -9.71 2.59 -15.62
C HIS A 109 -9.13 3.96 -15.98
N PHE A 110 -7.86 4.16 -15.66
CA PHE A 110 -7.15 5.40 -15.90
C PHE A 110 -5.94 5.15 -16.78
N ARG A 111 -5.74 6.01 -17.77
CA ARG A 111 -4.50 6.07 -18.54
C ARG A 111 -3.56 7.07 -17.86
N VAL A 112 -2.37 6.62 -17.49
CA VAL A 112 -1.35 7.48 -16.89
C VAL A 112 -0.66 8.25 -18.00
N VAL A 113 -0.80 9.59 -17.99
CA VAL A 113 -0.18 10.46 -19.00
C VAL A 113 1.28 10.73 -18.65
N LYS A 114 1.55 11.14 -17.41
CA LYS A 114 2.89 11.41 -16.88
C LYS A 114 2.97 10.88 -15.45
N TYR A 115 4.13 10.38 -15.05
CA TYR A 115 4.42 9.96 -13.69
C TYR A 115 5.88 10.23 -13.36
N SER A 116 6.18 10.31 -12.07
CA SER A 116 7.54 10.47 -11.54
C SER A 116 7.74 9.50 -10.39
N LEU A 117 8.93 8.90 -10.28
CA LEU A 117 9.25 8.01 -9.15
C LEU A 117 9.73 8.84 -7.96
N ILE A 118 9.58 8.32 -6.75
CA ILE A 118 10.06 9.00 -5.53
C ILE A 118 11.57 9.26 -5.63
N LYS A 119 12.32 8.35 -6.25
CA LYS A 119 13.77 8.50 -6.47
C LYS A 119 14.11 9.72 -7.32
N ASP A 120 13.34 9.98 -8.37
CA ASP A 120 13.57 11.09 -9.30
C ASP A 120 13.19 12.42 -8.65
N VAL A 121 12.15 12.42 -7.81
CA VAL A 121 11.76 13.61 -7.03
C VAL A 121 12.82 13.92 -5.96
N VAL A 122 13.30 12.92 -5.24
CA VAL A 122 14.32 13.10 -4.20
C VAL A 122 15.65 13.57 -4.80
N SER A 123 16.06 13.04 -5.95
CA SER A 123 17.30 13.48 -6.61
C SER A 123 17.21 14.91 -7.16
N SER A 124 16.01 15.37 -7.52
CA SER A 124 15.77 16.74 -7.97
C SER A 124 15.77 17.78 -6.84
N LEU A 125 15.61 17.36 -5.58
CA LEU A 125 15.48 18.27 -4.43
C LEU A 125 16.82 18.50 -3.73
N LYS A 126 17.26 19.76 -3.63
CA LYS A 126 18.53 20.15 -2.96
C LYS A 126 18.56 19.88 -1.45
N LYS A 127 17.40 19.91 -0.77
CA LYS A 127 17.25 19.55 0.66
C LYS A 127 16.04 18.64 0.81
N HIS A 128 16.29 17.34 0.84
CA HIS A 128 15.25 16.35 1.01
C HIS A 128 14.93 16.16 2.51
N ARG A 129 13.64 16.17 2.86
CA ARG A 129 13.12 15.94 4.22
C ARG A 129 12.34 14.62 4.28
N MET A 130 12.92 13.50 3.85
CA MET A 130 12.24 12.22 4.05
C MET A 130 12.65 11.62 5.39
N HIS A 131 11.70 11.53 6.31
CA HIS A 131 11.86 10.74 7.52
C HIS A 131 11.09 9.44 7.32
N GLN A 132 11.73 8.28 7.51
CA GLN A 132 11.08 6.97 7.33
C GLN A 132 9.83 6.82 8.22
N HIS A 133 9.80 7.49 9.36
CA HIS A 133 8.67 7.45 10.29
C HIS A 133 7.41 8.19 9.76
N GLN A 134 7.51 9.01 8.72
CA GLN A 134 6.34 9.67 8.11
C GLN A 134 5.38 8.68 7.45
N PHE A 135 5.87 7.53 6.98
CA PHE A 135 5.05 6.47 6.38
C PHE A 135 4.39 5.55 7.42
N SER A 136 4.67 5.76 8.71
CA SER A 136 4.03 5.00 9.80
C SER A 136 2.66 5.54 10.17
N GLN A 137 2.33 6.77 9.76
CA GLN A 137 1.01 7.35 9.94
C GLN A 137 0.20 7.19 8.66
N PRO A 138 -1.09 6.84 8.74
CA PRO A 138 -1.94 6.76 7.56
C PRO A 138 -1.90 8.07 6.79
N SER A 139 -1.77 7.97 5.46
CA SER A 139 -1.78 9.15 4.59
C SER A 139 -3.10 9.89 4.78
N VAL A 140 -3.02 11.06 5.42
CA VAL A 140 -4.16 11.97 5.54
C VAL A 140 -4.55 12.41 4.14
N ALA A 141 -5.78 12.12 3.72
CA ALA A 141 -6.36 12.78 2.56
C ALA A 141 -6.43 14.28 2.90
N CYS A 142 -5.66 15.11 2.20
CA CYS A 142 -5.86 16.55 2.27
C CYS A 142 -7.26 16.85 1.73
N ALA A 143 -8.23 16.99 2.63
CA ALA A 143 -9.47 17.67 2.32
C ALA A 143 -9.12 19.16 2.13
N GLN A 144 -9.26 19.63 0.89
CA GLN A 144 -9.28 21.06 0.57
C GLN A 144 -10.69 21.60 0.76
#